data_AF-A0A970G3K4-F1
#
_entry.id   AF-A0A970G3K4-F1
#
_cell.length_a   1.000
_cell.length_b   1.000
_cell.length_c   1.000
_cell.angle_alpha   90.00
_cell.angle_beta   90.00
_cell.angle_gamma   90.00
#
_symmetry.space_group_name_H-M   'P 1'
#
loop_
_entity.id
_entity.type
_entity.pdbx_description
1 polymer ?
#
loop_
_entity_poly.entity_id
_entity_poly.type
_entity_poly.pdbx_seq_one_letter_code
_entity_poly.pdbx_strand_id
1 'polypeptide(L)' 'MIYKLIKRIIERGGYDHAGTAEKLNVFLAAGSITQAEYDELTAMMEGE' A
#
# COMPACT_ATOMS: atom_id res chain seq x y z
N MET A 1 1.87 -4.71 -11.67
CA MET A 1 1.74 -5.35 -10.33
C MET A 1 2.33 -4.44 -9.25
N ILE A 2 1.84 -3.22 -9.16
CA ILE A 2 2.27 -2.24 -8.14
C ILE A 2 1.92 -2.74 -6.73
N TYR A 3 0.77 -3.42 -6.57
CA TYR A 3 0.38 -4.09 -5.34
C TYR A 3 1.45 -5.06 -4.79
N LYS A 4 2.01 -5.96 -5.62
CA LYS A 4 3.06 -6.90 -5.16
C LYS A 4 4.36 -6.20 -4.77
N LEU A 5 4.69 -5.08 -5.41
CA LEU A 5 5.86 -4.27 -5.04
C LEU A 5 5.64 -3.60 -3.67
N ILE A 6 4.47 -2.98 -3.48
CA ILE A 6 4.12 -2.32 -2.21
C ILE A 6 4.02 -3.36 -1.09
N LYS A 7 3.35 -4.49 -1.32
CA LYS A 7 3.27 -5.60 -0.36
C LYS A 7 4.65 -6.06 0.08
N ARG A 8 5.55 -6.27 -0.87
CA ARG A 8 6.91 -6.72 -0.58
C ARG A 8 7.74 -5.65 0.15
N ILE A 9 7.48 -4.37 -0.10
CA ILE A 9 8.09 -3.24 0.62
C ILE A 9 7.59 -3.20 2.07
N ILE A 10 6.28 -3.43 2.27
CA ILE A 10 5.65 -3.55 3.58
C ILE A 10 6.26 -4.71 4.37
N GLU A 11 6.31 -5.90 3.78
CA GLU A 11 6.88 -7.10 4.40
C GLU A 11 8.39 -7.02 4.68
N ARG A 12 9.14 -6.21 3.93
CA ARG A 12 10.61 -6.12 4.12
C ARG A 12 11.03 -5.23 5.28
N GLY A 13 10.13 -4.38 5.78
CA GLY A 13 10.45 -3.34 6.75
C GLY A 13 11.32 -2.23 6.17
N GLY A 14 10.96 -0.97 6.42
CA GLY A 14 11.63 0.21 5.84
C GLY A 14 10.72 1.05 4.95
N TYR A 15 9.41 0.97 5.15
CA TYR A 15 8.44 1.84 4.52
C TYR A 15 7.90 2.82 5.56
N ASP A 16 7.71 4.07 5.12
CA ASP A 16 7.08 5.08 5.96
C ASP A 16 5.57 4.88 5.89
N HIS A 17 4.92 4.54 7.00
CA HIS A 17 3.48 4.26 7.03
C HIS A 17 2.66 5.43 6.48
N ALA A 18 2.99 6.66 6.91
CA ALA A 18 2.29 7.87 6.49
C ALA A 18 2.50 8.17 4.99
N GLY A 19 3.76 8.14 4.52
CA GLY A 19 4.09 8.40 3.12
C GLY A 19 3.64 7.28 2.18
N THR A 20 3.56 6.04 2.65
CA THR A 20 3.10 4.89 1.87
C THR A 20 1.58 4.91 1.77
N ALA A 21 0.85 5.21 2.86
CA ALA A 21 -0.59 5.41 2.83
C ALA A 21 -1.02 6.55 1.90
N GLU A 22 -0.30 7.68 1.93
CA GLU A 22 -0.56 8.80 1.01
C GLU A 22 -0.33 8.41 -0.46
N LYS A 23 0.79 7.74 -0.76
CA LYS A 23 1.06 7.23 -2.11
C LYS A 23 0.01 6.22 -2.57
N LEU A 24 -0.39 5.30 -1.69
CA LEU A 24 -1.45 4.33 -1.97
C LEU A 24 -2.77 5.02 -2.32
N ASN A 25 -3.10 6.12 -1.63
CA ASN A 25 -4.31 6.90 -1.91
C ASN A 25 -4.23 7.58 -3.30
N VAL A 26 -3.06 8.11 -3.66
CA VAL A 26 -2.80 8.64 -5.01
C VAL A 26 -2.88 7.54 -6.08
N PHE A 27 -2.32 6.34 -5.82
CA PHE A 27 -2.40 5.22 -6.75
C PHE A 27 -3.83 4.70 -6.92
N LEU A 28 -4.62 4.69 -5.85
CA LEU A 28 -6.04 4.35 -5.89
C LEU A 28 -6.83 5.39 -6.69
N ALA A 29 -6.61 6.68 -6.42
CA ALA A 29 -7.24 7.78 -7.15
C ALA A 29 -6.86 7.80 -8.64
N ALA A 30 -5.62 7.38 -8.96
CA ALA A 30 -5.15 7.22 -10.33
C ALA A 30 -5.67 5.94 -11.03
N GLY A 31 -6.37 5.05 -10.31
CA GLY A 31 -6.83 3.76 -10.83
C GLY A 31 -5.70 2.77 -11.12
N SER A 32 -4.51 2.96 -10.53
CA SER A 32 -3.36 2.05 -10.67
C SER A 32 -3.48 0.80 -9.79
N ILE A 33 -4.30 0.87 -8.73
CA ILE A 33 -4.67 -0.23 -7.86
C ILE A 33 -6.17 -0.16 -7.58
N THR A 34 -6.78 -1.30 -7.30
CA THR A 34 -8.18 -1.36 -6.90
C THR A 34 -8.35 -1.07 -5.41
N GLN A 35 -9.56 -0.70 -5.01
CA GLN A 35 -9.89 -0.43 -3.61
C GLN A 35 -9.65 -1.66 -2.71
N ALA A 36 -9.87 -2.87 -3.24
CA ALA A 36 -9.57 -4.12 -2.54
C ALA A 36 -8.06 -4.29 -2.28
N GLU A 37 -7.22 -3.99 -3.26
CA GLU A 37 -5.75 -4.03 -3.10
C GLU A 37 -5.24 -2.98 -2.11
N TYR A 38 -5.84 -1.79 -2.10
CA TYR A 38 -5.52 -0.73 -1.16
C TYR A 38 -5.87 -1.12 0.29
N ASP A 39 -7.07 -1.67 0.50
CA ASP A 39 -7.57 -2.10 1.80
C ASP A 39 -6.69 -3.22 2.38
N GLU A 40 -6.32 -4.19 1.56
CA GLU A 40 -5.46 -5.31 1.97
C GLU A 40 -4.05 -4.84 2.35
N LEU A 41 -3.47 -3.90 1.58
CA LEU A 41 -2.16 -3.31 1.89
C LEU A 41 -2.23 -2.44 3.15
N THR A 42 -3.29 -1.65 3.33
CA THR A 42 -3.51 -0.82 4.51
C THR A 42 -3.67 -1.68 5.76
N ALA A 43 -4.46 -2.75 5.68
CA ALA A 43 -4.63 -3.71 6.77
C ALA A 43 -3.32 -4.41 7.14
N MET A 44 -2.46 -4.73 6.17
CA MET A 44 -1.11 -5.27 6.43
C MET A 44 -0.18 -4.27 7.11
N MET A 45 -0.40 -2.96 6.92
CA MET A 45 0.41 -1.90 7.51
C MET A 45 -0.05 -1.50 8.91
N GLU A 46 -1.37 -1.50 9.16
CA GLU A 46 -1.99 -1.10 10.43
C GLU A 46 -2.01 -2.25 11.47
N GLY A 47 -1.74 -3.48 11.02
CA GLY A 47 -1.78 -4.69 11.83
C GLY A 47 -0.52 -5.03 12.64
N GLU A 48 0.45 -4.11 12.77
CA GLU A 48 1.66 -4.26 13.63
C GLU A 48 1.71 -3.23 14.76
#